data_AF-G5ILB1-F1
#
_entry.id   AF-G5ILB1-F1
#
_cell.length_a   1.000
_cell.length_b   1.000
_cell.length_c   1.000
_cell.angle_alpha   90.00
_cell.angle_beta   90.00
_cell.angle_gamma   90.00
#
_symmetry.space_group_name_H-M   'P 1'
#
loop_
_entity.id
_entity.type
_entity.pdbx_description
1 polymer ?
#
loop_
_entity_poly.entity_id
_entity_poly.type
_entity_poly.pdbx_seq_one_letter_code
_entity_poly.pdbx_strand_id
1 'polypeptide(L)'
;MSIYEVLMIVCFGFAWPINVYNSVRTGSTKGKNLLFLLMIVLAYVFGILHKLIYSRDGAVYFYVLNACMVLADVALYVRNRHREIEQGIAVSYGQVMM
;
A
#
# COMPACT_ATOMS: atom_id res chain seq x y z
N MET A 1 0.42 -22.39 -11.47
CA MET A 1 0.95 -21.00 -11.38
C MET A 1 1.79 -20.66 -12.60
N SER A 2 1.46 -19.58 -13.30
CA SER A 2 2.26 -19.10 -14.43
C SER A 2 3.42 -18.23 -13.95
N ILE A 3 4.60 -18.35 -14.56
CA ILE A 3 5.80 -17.56 -14.22
C ILE A 3 5.53 -16.04 -14.24
N TYR A 4 4.63 -15.60 -15.13
CA TYR A 4 4.23 -14.20 -15.29
C TYR A 4 3.49 -13.64 -14.07
N GLU A 5 2.70 -14.47 -13.39
CA GLU A 5 1.97 -14.06 -12.19
C GLU A 5 2.94 -13.82 -11.03
N VAL A 6 3.90 -14.72 -10.85
CA VAL A 6 4.95 -14.57 -9.82
C VAL A 6 5.79 -13.33 -10.10
N LEU A 7 6.23 -13.13 -11.35
CA LEU A 7 6.97 -11.93 -11.75
C LEU A 7 6.18 -10.65 -11.51
N MET A 8 4.87 -10.63 -11.83
CA MET A 8 4.00 -9.49 -11.57
C MET A 8 3.96 -9.17 -10.07
N ILE A 9 3.72 -10.17 -9.21
CA ILE A 9 3.63 -9.97 -7.75
C ILE A 9 4.98 -9.52 -7.17
N VAL A 10 6.09 -10.03 -7.69
CA VAL A 10 7.45 -9.64 -7.27
C VAL A 10 7.73 -8.19 -7.67
N CYS A 11 7.44 -7.80 -8.91
CA CYS A 11 7.59 -6.41 -9.38
C CYS A 11 6.73 -5.44 -8.55
N PHE A 12 5.47 -5.81 -8.26
CA PHE A 12 4.64 -5.06 -7.33
C PHE A 12 5.23 -5.03 -5.91
N GLY A 13 5.78 -6.15 -5.46
CA GLY A 13 6.49 -6.29 -4.18
C GLY A 13 7.60 -5.29 -3.98
N PHE A 14 8.35 -4.96 -5.04
CA PHE A 14 9.41 -3.96 -4.99
C PHE A 14 8.91 -2.50 -5.06
N ALA A 15 7.73 -2.25 -5.61
CA ALA A 15 7.17 -0.89 -5.67
C ALA A 15 6.89 -0.34 -4.26
N TRP A 16 6.46 -1.18 -3.33
CA TRP A 16 6.13 -0.80 -1.95
C TRP A 16 7.32 -0.34 -1.09
N PRO A 17 8.44 -1.09 -0.98
CA PRO A 17 9.59 -0.64 -0.20
C PRO A 17 10.18 0.67 -0.75
N ILE A 18 10.13 0.90 -2.07
CA ILE A 18 10.52 2.18 -2.66
C ILE A 18 9.56 3.29 -2.20
N ASN A 19 8.26 3.04 -2.21
CA ASN A 19 7.25 4.01 -1.77
C ASN A 19 7.36 4.33 -0.27
N VAL A 20 7.61 3.31 0.57
CA VAL A 20 7.85 3.45 2.02
C VAL A 20 9.14 4.22 2.25
N TYR A 21 10.23 3.87 1.58
CA TYR A 21 11.52 4.56 1.70
C TYR A 21 11.40 6.04 1.36
N ASN A 22 10.72 6.36 0.27
CA ASN A 22 10.44 7.75 -0.10
C ASN A 22 9.61 8.45 0.97
N SER A 23 8.59 7.79 1.52
CA SER A 23 7.73 8.35 2.59
C SER A 23 8.49 8.63 3.89
N VAL A 24 9.44 7.77 4.25
CA VAL A 24 10.31 7.96 5.42
C VAL A 24 11.32 9.08 5.16
N ARG A 25 11.94 9.11 3.97
CA ARG A 25 12.99 10.07 3.63
C ARG A 25 12.46 11.49 3.45
N THR A 26 11.32 11.67 2.80
CA THR A 26 10.72 13.01 2.62
C THR A 26 10.00 13.49 3.86
N GLY A 27 9.52 12.57 4.71
CA GLY A 27 8.75 12.89 5.91
C GLY A 27 7.43 13.62 5.62
N SER A 28 7.01 13.71 4.35
CA SER A 28 5.86 14.49 3.93
C SER A 28 4.81 13.63 3.23
N THR A 29 3.54 13.96 3.42
CA THR A 29 2.43 13.31 2.69
C THR A 29 2.06 14.02 1.39
N LYS A 30 2.75 15.12 1.05
CA LYS A 30 2.52 15.87 -0.19
C LYS A 30 2.77 15.00 -1.42
N GLY A 31 1.76 14.92 -2.29
CA GLY A 31 1.79 14.12 -3.53
C GLY A 31 1.39 12.65 -3.37
N LYS A 32 1.20 12.14 -2.13
CA LYS A 32 0.66 10.80 -1.92
C LYS A 32 -0.86 10.82 -1.90
N ASN A 33 -1.45 10.00 -2.77
CA ASN A 33 -2.89 9.79 -2.83
C ASN A 33 -3.31 8.63 -1.91
N LEU A 34 -3.91 8.96 -0.75
CA LEU A 34 -4.42 7.98 0.20
C LEU A 34 -5.46 7.05 -0.42
N LEU A 35 -6.34 7.59 -1.28
CA LEU A 35 -7.41 6.83 -1.92
C LEU A 35 -6.84 5.75 -2.84
N PHE A 36 -5.77 6.08 -3.56
CA PHE A 36 -5.02 5.13 -4.37
C PHE A 36 -4.42 4.00 -3.52
N LEU A 37 -3.80 4.35 -2.38
CA LEU A 37 -3.25 3.37 -1.44
C LEU A 37 -4.33 2.43 -0.89
N LEU A 38 -5.49 2.97 -0.51
CA LEU A 38 -6.64 2.20 -0.03
C LEU A 38 -7.23 1.29 -1.10
N MET A 39 -7.36 1.78 -2.34
CA MET A 39 -7.81 0.97 -3.48
C MET A 39 -6.89 -0.23 -3.72
N ILE A 40 -5.58 -0.06 -3.52
CA ILE A 40 -4.63 -1.16 -3.70
C ILE A 40 -4.72 -2.16 -2.56
N VAL A 41 -4.91 -1.72 -1.31
CA VAL A 41 -5.21 -2.63 -0.21
C VAL A 41 -6.45 -3.46 -0.52
N LEU A 42 -7.52 -2.82 -1.02
CA LEU A 42 -8.75 -3.50 -1.41
C LEU A 42 -8.51 -4.52 -2.54
N ALA A 43 -7.73 -4.15 -3.56
CA ALA A 43 -7.36 -5.05 -4.64
C ALA A 43 -6.57 -6.28 -4.14
N TYR A 44 -5.64 -6.09 -3.20
CA TYR A 44 -4.92 -7.21 -2.58
C TYR A 44 -5.84 -8.12 -1.78
N VAL A 45 -6.80 -7.57 -1.03
CA VAL A 45 -7.80 -8.35 -0.29
C VAL A 45 -8.60 -9.24 -1.24
N PHE A 46 -9.13 -8.69 -2.34
CA PHE A 46 -9.85 -9.48 -3.34
C PHE A 46 -8.96 -10.51 -4.04
N GLY A 47 -7.70 -10.18 -4.34
CA GLY A 47 -6.74 -11.13 -4.92
C GLY A 47 -6.42 -12.30 -3.99
N ILE A 48 -6.25 -12.04 -2.69
CA ILE A 48 -6.04 -13.06 -1.65
C ILE A 48 -7.29 -13.95 -1.51
N LEU A 49 -8.48 -13.35 -1.47
CA LEU A 49 -9.76 -14.08 -1.41
C LEU A 49 -9.93 -15.01 -2.62
N HIS A 50 -9.68 -14.50 -3.84
CA HIS A 50 -9.76 -15.32 -5.05
C HIS A 50 -8.80 -16.52 -5.01
N LYS A 51 -7.56 -16.31 -4.55
CA LYS A 51 -6.58 -17.39 -4.37
C LYS A 51 -6.97 -18.41 -3.32
N LEU A 52 -7.54 -17.97 -2.19
CA LEU A 52 -8.00 -18.85 -1.12
C LEU A 52 -9.17 -19.74 -1.57
N ILE A 53 -10.05 -19.21 -2.43
CA ILE A 53 -11.28 -19.89 -2.86
C ILE A 53 -11.06 -20.78 -4.10
N TYR A 54 -10.27 -20.33 -5.08
CA TYR A 54 -10.18 -20.99 -6.40
C TYR A 54 -8.88 -21.76 -6.65
N SER A 55 -7.72 -21.25 -6.22
CA SER A 55 -6.41 -21.85 -6.55
C SER A 55 -5.39 -21.61 -5.44
N ARG A 56 -5.29 -22.58 -4.52
CA ARG A 56 -4.41 -22.52 -3.34
C ARG A 56 -2.96 -22.79 -3.71
N ASP A 57 -2.34 -21.79 -4.30
CA ASP A 57 -0.93 -21.83 -4.72
C ASP A 57 -0.03 -21.02 -3.79
N GLY A 58 1.25 -21.41 -3.68
CA GLY A 58 2.24 -20.76 -2.81
C GLY A 58 2.46 -19.26 -3.07
N ALA A 59 2.02 -18.75 -4.22
CA ALA A 59 2.03 -17.32 -4.53
C ALA A 59 1.12 -16.47 -3.62
N VAL A 60 0.23 -17.09 -2.82
CA VAL A 60 -0.53 -16.37 -1.78
C VAL A 60 0.40 -15.73 -0.74
N TYR A 61 1.57 -16.32 -0.46
CA TYR A 61 2.55 -15.77 0.48
C TYR A 61 3.09 -14.41 0.02
N PHE A 62 3.38 -14.27 -1.28
CA PHE A 62 3.83 -13.01 -1.84
C PHE A 62 2.73 -11.94 -1.82
N TYR A 63 1.46 -12.33 -1.99
CA TYR A 63 0.31 -11.42 -1.84
C TYR A 63 0.17 -10.92 -0.40
N VAL A 64 0.28 -11.81 0.59
CA VAL A 64 0.23 -11.45 2.01
C VAL A 64 1.38 -10.53 2.38
N LEU A 65 2.60 -10.84 1.93
CA LEU A 65 3.77 -9.99 2.17
C LEU A 65 3.59 -8.58 1.57
N ASN A 66 3.10 -8.50 0.33
CA ASN A 66 2.77 -7.24 -0.32
C ASN A 66 1.73 -6.44 0.50
N ALA A 67 0.64 -7.10 0.92
CA ALA A 67 -0.40 -6.46 1.72
C ALA A 67 0.14 -5.88 3.04
N CYS A 68 1.04 -6.61 3.72
CA CYS A 68 1.71 -6.12 4.92
C CYS A 68 2.58 -4.87 4.64
N MET A 69 3.28 -4.83 3.51
CA MET A 69 4.08 -3.65 3.12
C MET A 69 3.21 -2.43 2.81
N VAL A 70 2.08 -2.62 2.10
CA VAL A 70 1.13 -1.53 1.83
C VAL A 70 0.52 -1.03 3.13
N LEU A 71 0.15 -1.92 4.06
CA LEU A 71 -0.36 -1.54 5.38
C LEU A 71 0.67 -0.73 6.18
N ALA A 72 1.93 -1.11 6.14
CA ALA A 72 3.00 -0.34 6.77
C ALA A 72 3.12 1.06 6.15
N ASP A 73 3.00 1.19 4.81
CA ASP A 73 3.01 2.48 4.13
C ASP A 73 1.80 3.35 4.49
N VAL A 74 0.61 2.76 4.60
CA VAL A 74 -0.62 3.44 5.07
C VAL A 74 -0.42 3.94 6.51
N ALA A 75 0.10 3.09 7.41
CA ALA A 75 0.35 3.48 8.80
C ALA A 75 1.36 4.63 8.90
N LEU A 76 2.42 4.58 8.08
CA LEU A 76 3.43 5.63 8.00
C LEU A 76 2.83 6.93 7.44
N TYR A 77 1.97 6.83 6.42
CA TYR A 77 1.22 7.97 5.88
C TYR A 77 0.35 8.62 6.95
N VAL A 78 -0.44 7.84 7.71
CA VAL A 78 -1.31 8.36 8.77
C VAL A 78 -0.47 9.08 9.83
N ARG A 79 0.67 8.51 10.23
CA ARG A 79 1.58 9.12 11.20
C ARG A 79 2.18 10.43 10.69
N ASN A 80 2.70 10.45 9.47
CA ASN A 80 3.27 11.66 8.88
C ASN A 80 2.19 12.73 8.68
N ARG A 81 0.97 12.33 8.27
CA ARG A 81 -0.17 13.23 8.11
C ARG A 81 -0.56 13.87 9.43
N HIS A 82 -0.61 13.10 10.52
CA HIS A 82 -0.93 13.62 11.84
C HIS A 82 0.04 14.73 12.25
N ARG A 83 1.35 14.51 12.04
CA ARG A 83 2.38 15.54 12.27
C ARG A 83 2.20 16.76 11.37
N GLU A 84 1.91 16.59 10.09
CA GLU A 84 1.70 17.72 9.17
C GLU A 84 0.43 18.52 9.51
N ILE A 85 -0.61 17.88 10.04
CA ILE A 85 -1.82 18.54 10.54
C ILE A 85 -1.49 19.34 11.82
N GLU A 86 -0.76 18.75 12.77
CA GLU A 86 -0.29 19.43 13.99
C GLU A 86 0.58 20.67 13.67
N GLN A 87 1.37 20.60 12.59
CA GLN A 87 2.22 21.70 12.12
C GLN A 87 1.49 22.70 11.21
N GLY A 88 0.21 22.49 10.89
CA GLY A 88 -0.57 23.35 10.00
C GLY A 88 -0.17 23.30 8.52
N ILE A 89 0.60 22.29 8.11
CA ILE A 89 1.13 22.12 6.75
C ILE A 89 0.15 21.36 5.85
N ALA A 90 -0.67 20.48 6.42
CA ALA A 90 -1.63 19.65 5.69
C ALA A 90 -3.07 19.85 6.16
N VAL A 91 -4.00 19.82 5.21
CA VAL A 91 -5.44 19.98 5.47
C VAL A 91 -6.04 18.68 6.00
N SER A 92 -7.11 18.77 6.80
CA SER A 92 -7.81 17.64 7.43
C SER A 92 -8.15 16.50 6.43
N TYR A 93 -8.19 15.26 6.93
CA TYR A 93 -8.43 14.04 6.15
C TYR A 93 -9.64 14.14 5.20
N GLY A 94 -10.68 14.89 5.59
CA GLY A 94 -11.91 15.06 4.81
C GLY A 94 -11.73 15.80 3.48
N GLN A 95 -10.72 16.67 3.34
CA GLN A 95 -10.50 17.44 2.12
C GLN A 95 -9.65 16.70 1.07
N VAL A 96 -9.13 15.52 1.41
CA VAL A 96 -8.44 14.61 0.47
C VAL A 96 -9.42 13.61 -0.14
N MET A 97 -10.59 13.42 0.49
CA MET A 97 -11.64 12.51 0.04
C MET A 97 -12.77 13.22 -0.72
N MET A 98 -12.84 14.56 -0.67
CA MET A 98 -13.67 15.40 -1.55
C MET A 98 -12.87 15.85 -2.77
#